data_AF-A0A1V6EGR0-F1
#
_entry.id   AF-A0A1V6EGR0-F1
#
_cell.length_a   1.000
_cell.length_b   1.000
_cell.length_c   1.000
_cell.angle_alpha   90.00
_cell.angle_beta   90.00
_cell.angle_gamma   90.00
#
_symmetry.space_group_name_H-M   'P 1'
#
loop_
_entity.id
_entity.type
_entity.pdbx_description
1 polymer ?
#
loop_
_entity_poly.entity_id
_entity_poly.type
_entity_poly.pdbx_seq_one_letter_code
_entity_poly.pdbx_strand_id
1 'polypeptide(L)'
;MIADIKGKISRSGSNLTENSEDNLTGNVFGALRYIPFNKVMKPILANTIFPREVADCIEKIDVEYWGDNIKFWPYHEKGELDVIIEFEEIIIGIEVKYRSGISSDDNVYNQEEDEEKSEDFEDEKSINQLARESEIINELGAKKVKLLILIAPEQLCSSLYGDVINRKIINKEVKLAYITWQRFFHEISCLSIEDKYNGLIVEDIKELLKRKGFEQFKDMNIDIPTVIDPLKHFYFDYIPMIQFDFNINIEGELYYEFK
;
A
#
# COMPACT_ATOMS: atom_id res chain seq x y z
N MET A 1 -26.86 -3.21 3.68
CA MET A 1 -26.13 -1.93 3.88
C MET A 1 -27.14 -0.84 4.24
N ILE A 2 -27.66 -0.84 5.48
CA ILE A 2 -28.68 0.14 5.98
C ILE A 2 -28.38 0.58 7.44
N ALA A 3 -27.35 0.04 8.10
CA ALA A 3 -27.14 0.27 9.53
C ALA A 3 -26.47 1.61 9.89
N ASP A 4 -25.77 2.27 8.95
CA ASP A 4 -24.86 3.39 9.27
C ASP A 4 -25.45 4.80 9.17
N ILE A 5 -26.78 4.95 8.97
CA ILE A 5 -27.38 6.27 8.71
C ILE A 5 -27.80 7.01 10.00
N LYS A 6 -27.67 6.41 11.20
CA LYS A 6 -28.00 7.13 12.44
C LYS A 6 -26.75 7.74 13.10
N GLY A 7 -26.42 8.97 12.69
CA GLY A 7 -25.64 9.91 13.50
C GLY A 7 -24.43 10.58 12.84
N LYS A 8 -24.02 10.18 11.63
CA LYS A 8 -22.80 10.67 10.98
C LYS A 8 -23.00 11.70 9.84
N ILE A 9 -24.21 12.22 9.65
CA ILE A 9 -24.45 13.26 8.63
C ILE A 9 -24.32 14.65 9.28
N SER A 10 -23.22 15.36 8.99
CA SER A 10 -23.04 16.74 9.40
C SER A 10 -24.10 17.62 8.70
N ARG A 11 -24.68 18.57 9.43
CA ARG A 11 -25.67 19.53 8.89
C ARG A 11 -25.10 20.46 7.80
N SER A 12 -23.80 20.43 7.56
CA SER A 12 -23.09 21.26 6.57
C SER A 12 -22.82 20.58 5.23
N GLY A 13 -23.18 19.30 5.05
CA GLY A 13 -22.93 18.59 3.78
C GLY A 13 -21.45 18.41 3.45
N SER A 14 -20.56 18.49 4.43
CA SER A 14 -19.14 18.16 4.25
C SER A 14 -18.99 16.64 4.22
N ASN A 15 -18.48 16.11 3.12
CA ASN A 15 -18.29 14.68 2.85
C ASN A 15 -17.19 14.04 3.74
N LEU A 16 -17.40 14.02 5.06
CA LEU A 16 -16.58 13.28 6.01
C LEU A 16 -16.53 11.78 5.63
N THR A 17 -17.63 11.26 5.07
CA THR A 17 -17.75 9.88 4.58
C THR A 17 -16.90 9.61 3.34
N GLU A 18 -16.82 10.53 2.38
CA GLU A 18 -16.00 10.31 1.19
C GLU A 18 -14.50 10.38 1.49
N ASN A 19 -14.08 11.06 2.56
CA ASN A 19 -12.66 11.16 2.90
C ASN A 19 -12.19 10.07 3.88
N SER A 20 -13.05 9.09 4.20
CA SER A 20 -12.72 8.03 5.15
C SER A 20 -11.94 6.88 4.49
N GLU A 21 -10.96 6.36 5.22
CA GLU A 21 -10.20 5.15 4.87
C GLU A 21 -11.16 3.95 4.76
N ASP A 22 -12.05 3.78 5.73
CA ASP A 22 -13.09 2.73 5.72
C ASP A 22 -13.93 2.71 4.44
N ASN A 23 -14.33 3.89 3.93
CA ASN A 23 -15.10 3.96 2.69
C ASN A 23 -14.28 3.56 1.48
N LEU A 24 -13.00 3.95 1.43
CA LEU A 24 -12.10 3.55 0.35
C LEU A 24 -11.87 2.03 0.39
N THR A 25 -11.57 1.48 1.56
CA THR A 25 -11.42 0.04 1.82
C THR A 25 -12.67 -0.73 1.39
N GLY A 26 -13.83 -0.34 1.90
CA GLY A 26 -15.10 -1.00 1.60
C GLY A 26 -15.47 -0.94 0.13
N ASN A 27 -15.27 0.20 -0.53
CA ASN A 27 -15.59 0.35 -1.96
C ASN A 27 -14.63 -0.47 -2.84
N VAL A 28 -13.32 -0.46 -2.56
CA VAL A 28 -12.33 -1.15 -3.40
C VAL A 28 -12.41 -2.67 -3.17
N PHE A 29 -12.13 -3.14 -1.96
CA PHE A 29 -12.07 -4.59 -1.71
C PHE A 29 -13.46 -5.22 -1.72
N GLY A 30 -14.49 -4.48 -1.29
CA GLY A 30 -15.87 -4.96 -1.31
C GLY A 30 -16.43 -5.14 -2.72
N ALA A 31 -15.90 -4.39 -3.70
CA ALA A 31 -16.21 -4.60 -5.12
C ALA A 31 -15.35 -5.71 -5.74
N LEU A 32 -14.04 -5.72 -5.46
CA LEU A 32 -13.11 -6.70 -6.03
C LEU A 32 -13.40 -8.15 -5.62
N ARG A 33 -14.02 -8.39 -4.47
CA ARG A 33 -14.39 -9.75 -4.02
C ARG A 33 -15.35 -10.49 -4.95
N TYR A 34 -16.03 -9.77 -5.86
CA TYR A 34 -16.94 -10.36 -6.84
C TYR A 34 -16.26 -10.73 -8.17
N ILE A 35 -14.99 -10.35 -8.34
CA ILE A 35 -14.18 -10.69 -9.50
C ILE A 35 -13.23 -11.83 -9.11
N PRO A 36 -12.95 -12.80 -10.01
CA PRO A 36 -12.00 -13.85 -9.67
C PRO A 36 -10.64 -13.33 -9.21
N PHE A 37 -10.10 -13.89 -8.13
CA PHE A 37 -8.87 -13.39 -7.48
C PHE A 37 -7.73 -13.32 -8.49
N ASN A 38 -7.54 -14.41 -9.23
CA ASN A 38 -6.52 -14.56 -10.27
C ASN A 38 -6.58 -13.50 -11.38
N LYS A 39 -7.76 -12.90 -11.65
CA LYS A 39 -7.92 -11.95 -12.76
C LYS A 39 -7.56 -10.52 -12.41
N VAL A 40 -7.77 -10.11 -11.15
CA VAL A 40 -7.61 -8.70 -10.75
C VAL A 40 -6.80 -8.56 -9.48
N MET A 41 -7.26 -9.13 -8.36
CA MET A 41 -6.61 -8.89 -7.07
C MET A 41 -5.21 -9.50 -7.00
N LYS A 42 -5.02 -10.71 -7.53
CA LYS A 42 -3.70 -11.37 -7.62
C LYS A 42 -2.68 -10.56 -8.40
N PRO A 43 -2.91 -10.16 -9.67
CA PRO A 43 -1.94 -9.36 -10.41
C PRO A 43 -1.70 -8.00 -9.76
N ILE A 44 -2.72 -7.35 -9.19
CA ILE A 44 -2.53 -6.10 -8.42
C ILE A 44 -1.55 -6.33 -7.27
N LEU A 45 -1.80 -7.29 -6.39
CA LEU A 45 -0.92 -7.56 -5.26
C LEU A 45 0.47 -7.98 -5.73
N ALA A 46 0.57 -8.96 -6.63
CA ALA A 46 1.85 -9.51 -7.06
C ALA A 46 2.72 -8.49 -7.82
N ASN A 47 2.14 -7.63 -8.66
CA ASN A 47 2.91 -6.71 -9.50
C ASN A 47 3.30 -5.41 -8.78
N THR A 48 2.57 -5.02 -7.74
CA THR A 48 2.76 -3.71 -7.10
C THR A 48 3.45 -3.76 -5.74
N ILE A 49 3.54 -4.93 -5.12
CA ILE A 49 4.09 -5.12 -3.78
C ILE A 49 5.58 -4.80 -3.69
N PHE A 50 5.97 -4.17 -2.58
CA PHE A 50 7.34 -3.95 -2.17
C PHE A 50 7.53 -4.45 -0.73
N PRO A 51 8.64 -5.16 -0.41
CA PRO A 51 9.74 -5.48 -1.30
C PRO A 51 9.36 -6.65 -2.24
N ARG A 52 10.00 -6.74 -3.41
CA ARG A 52 9.53 -7.60 -4.52
C ARG A 52 9.56 -9.09 -4.17
N GLU A 53 10.45 -9.50 -3.29
CA GLU A 53 10.64 -10.87 -2.84
C GLU A 53 9.40 -11.43 -2.11
N VAL A 54 8.52 -10.55 -1.64
CA VAL A 54 7.25 -10.95 -1.00
C VAL A 54 6.23 -11.42 -2.05
N ALA A 55 6.35 -10.99 -3.32
CA ALA A 55 5.42 -11.34 -4.39
C ALA A 55 5.29 -12.86 -4.60
N ASP A 56 6.36 -13.63 -4.38
CA ASP A 56 6.37 -15.10 -4.48
C ASP A 56 5.30 -15.76 -3.60
N CYS A 57 4.92 -15.14 -2.49
CA CYS A 57 3.88 -15.65 -1.59
C CYS A 57 2.49 -15.49 -2.20
N ILE A 58 2.28 -14.46 -3.02
CA ILE A 58 1.01 -14.14 -3.68
C ILE A 58 0.89 -14.90 -5.01
N GLU A 59 1.99 -15.03 -5.77
CA GLU A 59 2.00 -15.68 -7.08
C GLU A 59 1.57 -17.16 -7.01
N LYS A 60 1.81 -17.82 -5.86
CA LYS A 60 1.42 -19.21 -5.59
C LYS A 60 -0.08 -19.40 -5.33
N ILE A 61 -0.81 -18.34 -5.01
CA ILE A 61 -2.25 -18.43 -4.75
C ILE A 61 -2.96 -18.69 -6.08
N ASP A 62 -3.64 -19.82 -6.20
CA ASP A 62 -4.45 -20.14 -7.37
C ASP A 62 -5.91 -20.36 -6.96
N VAL A 63 -6.68 -19.29 -7.03
CA VAL A 63 -8.10 -19.28 -6.61
C VAL A 63 -8.90 -18.41 -7.58
N GLU A 64 -10.03 -18.93 -8.05
CA GLU A 64 -10.99 -18.13 -8.80
C GLU A 64 -11.90 -17.38 -7.83
N TYR A 65 -12.81 -18.06 -7.13
CA TYR A 65 -13.72 -17.43 -6.17
C TYR A 65 -13.09 -17.29 -4.78
N TRP A 66 -13.04 -16.06 -4.27
CA TRP A 66 -12.39 -15.73 -2.99
C TRP A 66 -13.27 -14.85 -2.08
N GLY A 67 -14.54 -14.67 -2.43
CA GLY A 67 -15.45 -13.78 -1.69
C GLY A 67 -15.69 -14.19 -0.23
N ASP A 68 -15.56 -15.48 0.07
CA ASP A 68 -15.67 -16.04 1.43
C ASP A 68 -14.33 -15.97 2.20
N ASN A 69 -13.23 -15.73 1.49
CA ASN A 69 -11.89 -15.64 2.07
C ASN A 69 -11.58 -14.25 2.62
N ILE A 70 -12.37 -13.23 2.27
CA ILE A 70 -12.17 -11.84 2.70
C ILE A 70 -13.09 -11.46 3.87
N LYS A 71 -12.50 -10.86 4.91
CA LYS A 71 -13.19 -10.30 6.07
C LYS A 71 -12.80 -8.82 6.23
N PHE A 72 -13.78 -7.98 6.54
CA PHE A 72 -13.59 -6.55 6.81
C PHE A 72 -13.68 -6.31 8.29
N TRP A 73 -12.76 -5.50 8.83
CA TRP A 73 -12.77 -5.08 10.24
C TRP A 73 -12.96 -6.26 11.23
N PRO A 74 -12.19 -7.36 11.10
CA PRO A 74 -12.29 -8.45 12.06
C PRO A 74 -11.82 -7.96 13.43
N TYR A 75 -12.72 -8.05 14.40
CA TYR A 75 -12.44 -7.70 15.78
C TYR A 75 -11.32 -8.57 16.37
N HIS A 76 -10.34 -7.94 17.00
CA HIS A 76 -9.32 -8.59 17.81
C HIS A 76 -9.04 -7.76 19.09
N GLU A 77 -8.61 -8.40 20.17
CA GLU A 77 -8.32 -7.69 21.44
C GLU A 77 -7.17 -6.67 21.30
N LYS A 78 -6.24 -6.94 20.37
CA LYS A 78 -5.09 -6.10 20.06
C LYS A 78 -5.37 -5.01 19.03
N GLY A 79 -6.54 -4.95 18.41
CA GLY A 79 -6.84 -3.97 17.35
C GLY A 79 -7.83 -4.50 16.32
N GLU A 80 -8.03 -3.72 15.27
CA GLU A 80 -8.94 -4.02 14.17
C GLU A 80 -8.20 -3.75 12.86
N LEU A 81 -7.95 -4.81 12.09
CA LEU A 81 -7.37 -4.70 10.75
C LEU A 81 -8.45 -4.24 9.77
N ASP A 82 -8.09 -3.48 8.75
CA ASP A 82 -9.05 -3.10 7.70
C ASP A 82 -9.59 -4.32 6.94
N VAL A 83 -8.69 -5.18 6.47
CA VAL A 83 -9.04 -6.38 5.70
C VAL A 83 -8.15 -7.56 6.08
N ILE A 84 -8.76 -8.73 6.20
CA ILE A 84 -8.05 -10.03 6.22
C ILE A 84 -8.49 -10.84 5.02
N ILE A 85 -7.53 -11.38 4.28
CA ILE A 85 -7.74 -12.38 3.24
C ILE A 85 -7.07 -13.68 3.68
N GLU A 86 -7.84 -14.75 3.82
CA GLU A 86 -7.38 -16.01 4.35
C GLU A 86 -7.54 -17.15 3.34
N PHE A 87 -6.43 -17.68 2.84
CA PHE A 87 -6.38 -18.88 2.01
C PHE A 87 -5.84 -20.07 2.82
N GLU A 88 -5.71 -21.24 2.16
CA GLU A 88 -5.24 -22.47 2.82
C GLU A 88 -3.81 -22.34 3.35
N GLU A 89 -2.88 -21.84 2.53
CA GLU A 89 -1.45 -21.77 2.86
C GLU A 89 -0.98 -20.38 3.34
N ILE A 90 -1.80 -19.34 3.17
CA ILE A 90 -1.41 -17.95 3.46
C ILE A 90 -2.55 -17.16 4.10
N ILE A 91 -2.21 -16.30 5.04
CA ILE A 91 -3.07 -15.23 5.56
C ILE A 91 -2.44 -13.88 5.22
N ILE A 92 -3.28 -12.96 4.73
CA ILE A 92 -2.89 -11.61 4.33
C ILE A 92 -3.70 -10.63 5.16
N GLY A 93 -3.04 -9.89 6.05
CA GLY A 93 -3.58 -8.67 6.65
C GLY A 93 -3.33 -7.49 5.72
N ILE A 94 -4.31 -6.62 5.56
CA ILE A 94 -4.17 -5.38 4.82
C ILE A 94 -4.61 -4.24 5.73
N GLU A 95 -3.75 -3.24 5.85
CA GLU A 95 -4.01 -1.97 6.51
C GLU A 95 -4.01 -0.85 5.47
N VAL A 96 -5.05 -0.03 5.45
CA VAL A 96 -5.28 1.00 4.44
C VAL A 96 -5.11 2.38 5.04
N LYS A 97 -4.22 3.19 4.43
CA LYS A 97 -4.16 4.63 4.65
C LYS A 97 -4.57 5.40 3.40
N TYR A 98 -5.21 6.54 3.61
CA TYR A 98 -5.58 7.49 2.55
C TYR A 98 -5.09 8.90 2.88
N ARG A 99 -5.45 9.41 4.06
CA ARG A 99 -5.08 10.76 4.50
C ARG A 99 -4.58 10.79 5.94
N SER A 100 -4.80 9.73 6.71
CA SER A 100 -4.28 9.58 8.06
C SER A 100 -2.85 9.05 8.01
N GLY A 101 -2.05 9.42 9.01
CA GLY A 101 -0.91 8.59 9.41
C GLY A 101 -1.38 7.36 10.20
N ILE A 102 -0.44 6.65 10.82
CA ILE A 102 -0.75 5.59 11.79
C ILE A 102 -1.56 6.12 12.98
N SER A 103 -2.49 5.30 13.47
CA SER A 103 -3.42 5.69 14.55
C SER A 103 -2.78 5.64 15.94
N SER A 104 -1.73 4.84 16.11
CA SER A 104 -0.92 4.77 17.33
C SER A 104 0.55 4.54 16.98
N ASP A 105 1.44 5.20 17.71
CA ASP A 105 2.89 5.10 17.56
C ASP A 105 3.61 5.34 18.88
N ASP A 106 4.85 4.88 18.96
CA ASP A 106 5.79 5.09 20.05
C ASP A 106 7.23 5.18 19.51
N ASN A 107 8.24 5.21 20.37
CA ASN A 107 9.65 5.27 19.97
C ASN A 107 10.42 3.98 20.37
N VAL A 108 9.72 2.85 20.45
CA VAL A 108 10.33 1.54 20.79
C VAL A 108 11.20 1.04 19.64
N TYR A 109 12.38 0.51 19.96
CA TYR A 109 13.29 -0.16 19.03
C TYR A 109 13.62 -1.55 19.58
N ASN A 110 13.55 -2.57 18.73
CA ASN A 110 14.00 -3.92 19.09
C ASN A 110 15.47 -4.12 18.70
N GLN A 111 16.30 -4.53 19.66
CA GLN A 111 17.71 -4.89 19.40
C GLN A 111 17.82 -6.29 18.75
N GLU A 112 18.90 -6.51 17.98
CA GLU A 112 19.25 -7.84 17.46
C GLU A 112 19.76 -8.77 18.59
N GLU A 113 19.53 -10.07 18.44
CA GLU A 113 19.84 -11.12 19.44
C GLU A 113 21.35 -11.37 19.67
N ASP A 114 22.25 -10.62 19.03
CA ASP A 114 23.70 -10.80 19.14
C ASP A 114 24.32 -10.13 20.38
N GLU A 115 23.52 -9.39 21.17
CA GLU A 115 23.92 -8.92 22.50
C GLU A 115 23.28 -9.82 23.56
N GLU A 116 24.10 -10.42 24.43
CA GLU A 116 23.68 -11.28 25.55
C GLU A 116 22.56 -10.60 26.36
N LYS A 117 21.30 -10.98 26.10
CA LYS A 117 20.17 -10.47 26.88
C LYS A 117 20.30 -10.98 28.31
N SER A 118 20.52 -10.07 29.26
CA SER A 118 20.33 -10.35 30.69
C SER A 118 18.85 -10.66 30.93
N GLU A 119 18.56 -11.71 31.72
CA GLU A 119 17.23 -12.31 31.97
C GLU A 119 16.15 -11.35 32.54
N ASP A 120 16.47 -10.08 32.78
CA ASP A 120 15.60 -9.09 33.44
C ASP A 120 15.08 -7.96 32.53
N PHE A 121 15.36 -7.97 31.22
CA PHE A 121 14.74 -7.01 30.28
C PHE A 121 13.41 -7.56 29.76
N GLU A 122 12.29 -7.07 30.28
CA GLU A 122 11.01 -7.18 29.58
C GLU A 122 11.14 -6.41 28.26
N ASP A 123 11.09 -7.12 27.13
CA ASP A 123 11.01 -6.48 25.82
C ASP A 123 9.74 -5.60 25.79
N GLU A 124 9.93 -4.27 25.84
CA GLU A 124 8.84 -3.31 25.81
C GLU A 124 8.11 -3.48 24.47
N LYS A 125 6.88 -4.00 24.50
CA LYS A 125 6.10 -4.23 23.28
C LYS A 125 5.62 -2.91 22.70
N SER A 126 5.91 -2.68 21.42
CA SER A 126 5.45 -1.49 20.73
C SER A 126 3.92 -1.44 20.61
N ILE A 127 3.34 -0.28 20.92
CA ILE A 127 1.95 0.12 20.66
C ILE A 127 1.75 0.62 19.23
N ASN A 128 2.81 0.68 18.40
CA ASN A 128 2.71 1.02 16.99
C ASN A 128 1.64 0.15 16.30
N GLN A 129 0.82 0.80 15.48
CA GLN A 129 -0.32 0.15 14.83
C GLN A 129 0.11 -1.09 14.02
N LEU A 130 1.13 -0.97 13.17
CA LEU A 130 1.59 -2.06 12.30
C LEU A 130 2.25 -3.19 13.13
N ALA A 131 2.90 -2.86 14.25
CA ALA A 131 3.42 -3.87 15.17
C ALA A 131 2.28 -4.71 15.77
N ARG A 132 1.23 -4.05 16.29
CA ARG A 132 0.04 -4.72 16.84
C ARG A 132 -0.67 -5.58 15.79
N GLU A 133 -0.83 -5.06 14.58
CA GLU A 133 -1.47 -5.79 13.48
C GLU A 133 -0.65 -6.99 13.01
N SER A 134 0.69 -6.90 13.05
CA SER A 134 1.55 -8.05 12.79
C SER A 134 1.34 -9.15 13.83
N GLU A 135 1.16 -8.81 15.11
CA GLU A 135 0.83 -9.78 16.15
C GLU A 135 -0.53 -10.44 15.90
N ILE A 136 -1.54 -9.69 15.45
CA ILE A 136 -2.86 -10.22 15.08
C ILE A 136 -2.72 -11.26 13.96
N ILE A 137 -1.99 -10.92 12.89
CA ILE A 137 -1.76 -11.84 11.76
C ILE A 137 -0.97 -13.07 12.19
N ASN A 138 -0.01 -12.91 13.11
CA ASN A 138 0.75 -14.03 13.65
C ASN A 138 -0.14 -15.04 14.39
N GLU A 139 -1.03 -14.53 15.25
CA GLU A 139 -1.96 -15.35 16.05
C GLU A 139 -3.00 -16.06 15.17
N LEU A 140 -3.60 -15.34 14.22
CA LEU A 140 -4.60 -15.90 13.30
C LEU A 140 -3.99 -16.85 12.27
N GLY A 141 -2.74 -16.61 11.86
CA GLY A 141 -2.07 -17.34 10.79
C GLY A 141 -1.60 -18.74 11.16
N ALA A 142 -1.50 -19.10 12.45
CA ALA A 142 -1.00 -20.41 12.89
C ALA A 142 0.26 -20.88 12.12
N LYS A 143 0.15 -21.91 11.27
CA LYS A 143 1.23 -22.48 10.44
C LYS A 143 1.29 -21.95 8.99
N LYS A 144 0.44 -21.00 8.64
CA LYS A 144 0.37 -20.40 7.30
C LYS A 144 1.51 -19.42 7.09
N VAL A 145 1.80 -19.11 5.83
CA VAL A 145 2.56 -17.92 5.48
C VAL A 145 1.78 -16.68 5.96
N LYS A 146 2.46 -15.78 6.65
CA LYS A 146 1.88 -14.58 7.26
C LYS A 146 2.39 -13.35 6.54
N LEU A 147 1.48 -12.58 5.98
CA LEU A 147 1.78 -11.36 5.24
C LEU A 147 0.94 -10.21 5.79
N LEU A 148 1.58 -9.09 6.11
CA LEU A 148 0.93 -7.82 6.41
C LEU A 148 1.28 -6.82 5.32
N ILE A 149 0.26 -6.23 4.68
CA ILE A 149 0.42 -5.27 3.59
C ILE A 149 -0.14 -3.91 4.01
N LEU A 150 0.70 -2.89 4.03
CA LEU A 150 0.26 -1.50 4.12
C LEU A 150 -0.10 -0.98 2.72
N ILE A 151 -1.32 -0.48 2.54
CA ILE A 151 -1.73 0.20 1.30
C ILE A 151 -1.94 1.67 1.60
N ALA A 152 -1.02 2.52 1.13
CA ALA A 152 -1.04 3.95 1.43
C ALA A 152 -0.62 4.80 0.22
N PRO A 153 -0.81 6.13 0.24
CA PRO A 153 -0.14 7.01 -0.71
C PRO A 153 1.39 6.88 -0.62
N GLU A 154 2.08 7.03 -1.75
CA GLU A 154 3.54 6.86 -1.86
C GLU A 154 4.37 7.57 -0.77
N GLN A 155 4.07 8.83 -0.46
CA GLN A 155 4.77 9.61 0.58
C GLN A 155 4.63 9.00 1.99
N LEU A 156 3.49 8.35 2.27
CA LEU A 156 3.22 7.68 3.54
C LEU A 156 3.85 6.28 3.59
N CYS A 157 3.82 5.54 2.48
CA CYS A 157 4.43 4.21 2.42
C CYS A 157 5.92 4.24 2.77
N SER A 158 6.71 5.10 2.12
CA SER A 158 8.17 5.10 2.30
C SER A 158 8.59 5.47 3.72
N SER A 159 7.93 6.47 4.32
CA SER A 159 8.20 6.92 5.68
C SER A 159 7.78 5.90 6.74
N LEU A 160 6.54 5.38 6.67
CA LEU A 160 6.04 4.42 7.66
C LEU A 160 6.74 3.07 7.56
N TYR A 161 6.93 2.56 6.34
CA TYR A 161 7.64 1.30 6.14
C TYR A 161 9.09 1.39 6.60
N GLY A 162 9.79 2.48 6.23
CA GLY A 162 11.17 2.71 6.64
C GLY A 162 11.32 2.78 8.16
N ASP A 163 10.46 3.54 8.84
CA ASP A 163 10.47 3.67 10.31
C ASP A 163 10.32 2.30 10.99
N VAL A 164 9.28 1.56 10.62
CA VAL A 164 8.93 0.28 11.25
C VAL A 164 10.00 -0.79 11.01
N ILE A 165 10.59 -0.85 9.82
CA ILE A 165 11.69 -1.76 9.50
C ILE A 165 12.95 -1.38 10.30
N ASN A 166 13.31 -0.09 10.35
CA ASN A 166 14.48 0.38 11.11
C ASN A 166 14.37 0.07 12.60
N ARG A 167 13.15 0.16 13.14
CA ARG A 167 12.86 -0.12 14.55
C ARG A 167 12.72 -1.60 14.87
N LYS A 168 12.61 -2.46 13.86
CA LYS A 168 12.50 -3.93 13.97
C LYS A 168 11.33 -4.38 14.88
N ILE A 169 10.23 -3.63 14.86
CA ILE A 169 9.07 -3.85 15.74
C ILE A 169 8.00 -4.79 15.19
N ILE A 170 8.14 -5.26 13.95
CA ILE A 170 7.25 -6.25 13.35
C ILE A 170 7.57 -7.64 13.88
N ASN A 171 6.52 -8.44 14.11
CA ASN A 171 6.66 -9.84 14.47
C ASN A 171 7.53 -10.60 13.43
N LYS A 172 8.58 -11.30 13.89
CA LYS A 172 9.57 -11.96 13.04
C LYS A 172 8.99 -13.03 12.11
N GLU A 173 7.84 -13.61 12.45
CA GLU A 173 7.16 -14.62 11.62
C GLU A 173 6.27 -14.00 10.53
N VAL A 174 6.12 -12.68 10.52
CA VAL A 174 5.25 -11.95 9.59
C VAL A 174 6.09 -11.16 8.60
N LYS A 175 5.84 -11.38 7.31
CA LYS A 175 6.43 -10.55 6.26
C LYS A 175 5.64 -9.24 6.19
N LEU A 176 6.32 -8.11 6.37
CA LEU A 176 5.75 -6.79 6.09
C LEU A 176 6.02 -6.40 4.64
N ALA A 177 5.02 -5.83 3.98
CA ALA A 177 5.15 -5.23 2.68
C ALA A 177 4.25 -4.00 2.56
N TYR A 178 4.42 -3.23 1.49
CA TYR A 178 3.50 -2.16 1.14
C TYR A 178 3.16 -2.15 -0.36
N ILE A 179 2.04 -1.52 -0.66
CA ILE A 179 1.60 -1.17 -2.02
C ILE A 179 1.18 0.29 -1.98
N THR A 180 1.61 1.08 -2.98
CA THR A 180 1.10 2.45 -3.08
C THR A 180 -0.24 2.46 -3.80
N TRP A 181 -1.17 3.33 -3.39
CA TRP A 181 -2.44 3.51 -4.12
C TRP A 181 -2.23 3.89 -5.58
N GLN A 182 -1.14 4.60 -5.87
CA GLN A 182 -0.76 4.98 -7.22
C GLN A 182 -0.36 3.77 -8.07
N ARG A 183 0.44 2.85 -7.52
CA ARG A 183 0.79 1.58 -8.21
C ARG A 183 -0.42 0.67 -8.33
N PHE A 184 -1.26 0.60 -7.30
CA PHE A 184 -2.54 -0.11 -7.36
C PHE A 184 -3.39 0.39 -8.53
N PHE A 185 -3.55 1.71 -8.64
CA PHE A 185 -4.32 2.34 -9.70
C PHE A 185 -3.69 2.14 -11.10
N HIS A 186 -2.36 2.20 -11.19
CA HIS A 186 -1.64 1.92 -12.43
C HIS A 186 -1.91 0.48 -12.89
N GLU A 187 -1.70 -0.50 -12.02
CA GLU A 187 -1.83 -1.92 -12.35
C GLU A 187 -3.25 -2.26 -12.78
N ILE A 188 -4.27 -1.85 -12.02
CA ILE A 188 -5.67 -2.10 -12.41
C ILE A 188 -6.04 -1.42 -13.74
N SER A 189 -5.38 -0.30 -14.08
CA SER A 189 -5.55 0.38 -15.37
C SER A 189 -4.97 -0.38 -16.55
N CYS A 190 -3.95 -1.21 -16.32
CA CYS A 190 -3.28 -2.01 -17.34
C CYS A 190 -3.92 -3.39 -17.57
N LEU A 191 -4.78 -3.84 -16.65
CA LEU A 191 -5.47 -5.12 -16.78
C LEU A 191 -6.47 -5.13 -17.96
N SER A 192 -6.40 -6.17 -18.78
CA SER A 192 -7.39 -6.47 -19.81
C SER A 192 -8.48 -7.37 -19.25
N ILE A 193 -9.71 -6.88 -19.17
CA ILE A 193 -10.86 -7.60 -18.63
C ILE A 193 -11.87 -7.86 -19.75
N GLU A 194 -11.92 -9.10 -20.21
CA GLU A 194 -12.81 -9.50 -21.33
C GLU A 194 -14.28 -9.59 -20.90
N ASP A 195 -14.54 -10.00 -19.66
CA ASP A 195 -15.90 -10.14 -19.15
C ASP A 195 -16.53 -8.77 -18.91
N LYS A 196 -17.71 -8.56 -19.50
CA LYS A 196 -18.43 -7.28 -19.44
C LYS A 196 -18.73 -6.83 -18.02
N TYR A 197 -19.10 -7.74 -17.12
CA TYR A 197 -19.52 -7.37 -15.76
C TYR A 197 -18.31 -7.05 -14.88
N ASN A 198 -17.26 -7.86 -14.96
CA ASN A 198 -15.99 -7.58 -14.30
C ASN A 198 -15.38 -6.27 -14.82
N GLY A 199 -15.50 -6.00 -16.12
CA GLY A 199 -15.05 -4.76 -16.73
C GLY A 199 -15.76 -3.53 -16.14
N LEU A 200 -17.08 -3.59 -15.95
CA LEU A 200 -17.82 -2.50 -15.30
C LEU A 200 -17.34 -2.24 -13.87
N ILE A 201 -17.16 -3.29 -13.06
CA ILE A 201 -16.68 -3.15 -11.68
C ILE A 201 -15.28 -2.51 -11.67
N VAL A 202 -14.40 -2.96 -12.57
CA VAL A 202 -13.03 -2.43 -12.69
C VAL A 202 -13.02 -0.97 -13.12
N GLU A 203 -13.87 -0.57 -14.07
CA GLU A 203 -14.00 0.84 -14.48
C GLU A 203 -14.55 1.73 -13.35
N ASP A 204 -15.54 1.26 -12.58
CA ASP A 204 -16.05 2.00 -11.42
C ASP A 204 -14.95 2.21 -10.36
N ILE A 205 -14.12 1.19 -10.11
CA ILE A 205 -12.96 1.31 -9.20
C ILE A 205 -11.93 2.29 -9.76
N LYS A 206 -11.62 2.24 -11.06
CA LYS A 206 -10.69 3.20 -11.68
C LYS A 206 -11.19 4.63 -11.53
N GLU A 207 -12.48 4.88 -11.80
CA GLU A 207 -13.05 6.20 -11.66
C GLU A 207 -13.02 6.68 -10.20
N LEU A 208 -13.31 5.79 -9.25
CA LEU A 208 -13.17 6.08 -7.82
C LEU A 208 -11.72 6.49 -7.48
N LEU A 209 -10.74 5.67 -7.82
CA LEU A 209 -9.33 5.92 -7.49
C LEU A 209 -8.80 7.21 -8.15
N LYS A 210 -9.24 7.50 -9.38
CA LYS A 210 -8.96 8.76 -10.07
C LYS A 210 -9.56 9.95 -9.32
N ARG A 211 -10.84 9.87 -8.90
CA ARG A 211 -11.50 10.91 -8.09
C ARG A 211 -10.82 11.12 -6.74
N LYS A 212 -10.19 10.08 -6.16
CA LYS A 212 -9.41 10.17 -4.92
C LYS A 212 -8.03 10.81 -5.10
N GLY A 213 -7.58 11.02 -6.35
CA GLY A 213 -6.32 11.67 -6.68
C GLY A 213 -5.11 10.74 -6.80
N PHE A 214 -5.33 9.44 -7.05
CA PHE A 214 -4.23 8.48 -7.19
C PHE A 214 -3.66 8.34 -8.61
N GLU A 215 -4.21 9.08 -9.56
CA GLU A 215 -3.66 9.16 -10.91
C GLU A 215 -2.33 9.93 -10.88
N GLN A 216 -1.25 9.26 -11.27
CA GLN A 216 0.06 9.88 -11.44
C GLN A 216 0.25 10.37 -12.87
N PHE A 217 1.16 11.35 -13.01
CA PHE A 217 1.73 11.71 -14.29
C PHE A 217 2.38 10.47 -14.93
N LYS A 218 2.00 10.14 -16.16
CA LYS A 218 2.43 8.89 -16.83
C LYS A 218 3.60 9.14 -17.78
N ASP A 219 3.48 10.13 -18.65
CA ASP A 219 4.51 10.46 -19.62
C ASP A 219 4.36 11.90 -20.15
N MET A 220 5.40 12.36 -20.82
CA MET A 220 5.42 13.62 -21.57
C MET A 220 4.94 13.42 -23.01
N ASN A 221 4.24 12.32 -23.33
CA ASN A 221 3.81 12.08 -24.71
C ASN A 221 2.72 13.09 -25.06
N ILE A 222 3.03 13.93 -26.04
CA ILE A 222 2.11 14.91 -26.58
C ILE A 222 1.50 14.29 -27.84
N ASP A 223 0.24 13.83 -27.77
CA ASP A 223 -0.54 13.30 -28.89
C ASP A 223 -0.98 14.38 -29.89
N ILE A 224 -0.12 15.37 -30.10
CA ILE A 224 -0.30 16.45 -31.07
C ILE A 224 0.87 16.30 -32.04
N PRO A 225 0.65 16.30 -33.37
CA PRO A 225 1.73 16.34 -34.34
C PRO A 225 2.56 17.60 -34.10
N THR A 226 3.65 17.43 -33.36
CA THR A 226 4.48 18.54 -32.90
C THR A 226 5.45 18.84 -34.02
N VAL A 227 5.20 19.94 -34.73
CA VAL A 227 6.19 20.47 -35.67
C VAL A 227 7.29 21.11 -34.84
N ILE A 228 8.35 20.35 -34.58
CA ILE A 228 9.57 20.89 -33.99
C ILE A 228 10.16 21.84 -35.04
N ASP A 229 10.07 23.14 -34.79
CA ASP A 229 10.77 24.15 -35.59
C ASP A 229 12.23 24.18 -35.11
N PRO A 230 13.18 23.62 -35.87
CA PRO A 230 14.58 23.53 -35.43
C PRO A 230 15.23 24.91 -35.24
N LEU A 231 14.62 25.97 -35.78
CA LEU A 231 15.09 27.35 -35.67
C LEU A 231 14.52 28.09 -34.44
N LYS A 232 13.56 27.50 -33.73
CA LYS A 232 12.94 28.06 -32.50
C LYS A 232 13.19 27.19 -31.28
N HIS A 233 14.45 26.81 -31.08
CA HIS A 233 14.86 26.25 -29.80
C HIS A 233 15.11 27.38 -28.80
N PHE A 234 14.74 27.15 -27.53
CA PHE A 234 15.25 27.97 -26.44
C PHE A 234 16.71 27.58 -26.22
N TYR A 235 17.64 28.48 -26.52
CA TYR A 235 19.02 28.33 -26.10
C TYR A 235 19.19 29.07 -24.77
N PHE A 236 19.63 28.35 -23.74
CA PHE A 236 20.08 28.98 -22.51
C PHE A 236 21.58 29.24 -22.67
N ASP A 237 21.98 30.50 -22.70
CA ASP A 237 23.38 30.90 -22.52
C ASP A 237 23.80 30.55 -21.09
N TYR A 238 24.17 29.28 -20.87
CA TYR A 238 24.75 28.84 -19.62
C TYR A 238 26.24 29.19 -19.63
N ILE A 239 26.60 30.20 -18.84
CA ILE A 239 27.99 30.44 -18.45
C ILE A 239 28.16 29.71 -17.11
N PRO A 240 28.92 28.58 -17.05
CA PRO A 240 29.16 27.90 -15.79
C PRO A 240 29.91 28.83 -14.85
N MET A 241 29.24 29.38 -13.84
CA MET A 241 29.92 30.05 -12.72
C MET A 241 30.43 29.05 -11.68
N ILE A 242 29.98 27.79 -11.74
CA ILE A 242 30.35 26.72 -10.81
C ILE A 242 30.64 25.48 -11.64
N GLN A 243 31.87 24.98 -11.55
CA GLN A 243 32.27 23.71 -12.14
C GLN A 243 32.11 22.63 -11.05
N PHE A 244 31.19 21.70 -11.27
CA PHE A 244 31.07 20.52 -10.39
C PHE A 244 32.05 19.46 -10.88
N ASP A 245 33.12 19.26 -10.12
CA ASP A 245 34.06 18.17 -10.34
C ASP A 245 33.63 16.98 -9.48
N PHE A 246 32.83 16.08 -10.07
CA PHE A 246 32.38 14.87 -9.37
C PHE A 246 33.50 13.83 -9.40
N ASN A 247 34.57 14.06 -8.62
CA ASN A 247 35.58 13.06 -8.29
C ASN A 247 35.04 12.05 -7.23
N ILE A 248 33.80 11.62 -7.38
CA ILE A 248 33.13 10.72 -6.44
C ILE A 248 32.40 9.67 -7.26
N ASN A 249 32.65 8.39 -6.95
CA ASN A 249 31.89 7.28 -7.53
C ASN A 249 30.43 7.41 -7.08
N ILE A 250 29.54 7.63 -8.04
CA ILE A 250 28.11 7.67 -7.80
C ILE A 250 27.63 6.22 -7.71
N GLU A 251 27.33 5.75 -6.50
CA GLU A 251 26.58 4.51 -6.29
C GLU A 251 25.09 4.78 -6.61
N GLY A 252 24.53 3.98 -7.52
CA GLY A 252 23.27 4.25 -8.23
C GLY A 252 21.98 4.22 -7.41
N GLU A 253 22.04 4.31 -6.07
CA GLU A 253 20.88 4.21 -5.18
C GLU A 253 20.61 5.45 -4.33
N LEU A 254 21.38 6.53 -4.46
CA LEU A 254 21.14 7.76 -3.69
C LEU A 254 20.43 8.83 -4.53
N TYR A 255 19.25 9.28 -4.08
CA TYR A 255 18.53 10.40 -4.66
C TYR A 255 19.07 11.75 -4.15
N TYR A 256 18.99 12.78 -5.00
CA TYR A 256 19.35 14.16 -4.66
C TYR A 256 18.10 15.03 -4.56
N GLU A 257 18.04 15.88 -3.54
CA GLU A 257 17.00 16.91 -3.38
C GLU A 257 17.65 18.30 -3.43
N PHE A 258 17.10 19.20 -4.26
CA PHE A 258 17.51 20.60 -4.26
C PHE A 258 16.82 21.31 -3.09
N LYS A 259 17.60 21.92 -2.21
CA LYS A 259 17.12 22.91 -1.24
C LYS A 259 17.02 24.29 -1.87
#